data_AF-A0A7S0G0E3-F1
#
_entry.id   AF-A0A7S0G0E3-F1
#
_cell.length_a   1.000
_cell.length_b   1.000
_cell.length_c   1.000
_cell.angle_alpha   90.00
_cell.angle_beta   90.00
_cell.angle_gamma   90.00
#
_symmetry.space_group_name_H-M   'P 1'
#
loop_
_entity.id
_entity.type
_entity.pdbx_description
1 polymer ?
#
loop_
_entity_poly.entity_id
_entity_poly.type
_entity_poly.pdbx_seq_one_letter_code
_entity_poly.pdbx_strand_id
1 'polypeptide(L)'
;EITSNAPPRDPLQNHLSAVSESVGALGWVAVDSTPVPFIADMEAAGEFYLSKLLMEYKKKDEFAKHEAFSKSLKAVYADLKKYVKEHHTTQLSWNYASSS
;
A
#
# COMPACT_ATOMS: atom_id res chain seq x y z
N GLU A 1 8.46 -39.02 -13.27
CA GLU A 1 8.07 -37.63 -13.57
C GLU A 1 6.96 -37.23 -12.61
N ILE A 2 7.20 -36.25 -11.74
CA ILE A 2 6.16 -35.72 -10.84
C ILE A 2 5.55 -34.53 -11.57
N THR A 3 4.34 -34.70 -12.07
CA THR A 3 3.59 -33.61 -12.69
C THR A 3 3.26 -32.56 -11.64
N SER A 4 3.82 -31.36 -11.83
CA SER A 4 3.54 -30.13 -11.12
C SER A 4 2.04 -29.81 -11.18
N ASN A 5 1.27 -30.26 -10.19
CA ASN A 5 -0.14 -29.89 -10.02
C ASN A 5 -0.28 -28.70 -9.06
N ALA A 6 0.53 -27.65 -9.28
CA ALA A 6 0.34 -26.38 -8.59
C ALA A 6 -0.96 -25.74 -9.12
N PRO A 7 -1.86 -25.25 -8.24
CA PRO A 7 -3.07 -24.57 -8.68
C PRO A 7 -2.69 -23.40 -9.61
N PRO A 8 -3.54 -23.08 -10.61
CA PRO A 8 -3.31 -21.93 -11.47
C PRO A 8 -3.10 -20.67 -10.61
N ARG A 9 -2.10 -19.86 -10.96
CA ARG A 9 -1.91 -18.55 -10.29
C ARG A 9 -3.20 -17.75 -10.41
N ASP A 10 -3.66 -17.20 -9.29
CA ASP A 10 -4.76 -16.24 -9.28
C ASP A 10 -4.38 -15.04 -10.18
N PRO A 11 -5.20 -14.70 -11.20
CA PRO A 11 -4.96 -13.54 -12.05
C PRO A 11 -4.80 -12.22 -11.27
N LEU A 12 -5.37 -12.13 -10.07
CA LEU A 12 -5.29 -10.95 -9.20
C LEU A 12 -4.16 -11.03 -8.16
N GLN A 13 -3.25 -12.02 -8.24
CA GLN A 13 -2.16 -12.17 -7.27
C GLN A 13 -1.34 -10.89 -7.10
N ASN A 14 -1.01 -10.17 -8.19
CA ASN A 14 -0.26 -8.92 -8.11
C ASN A 14 -1.04 -7.79 -7.41
N HIS A 15 -2.38 -7.79 -7.44
CA HIS A 15 -3.21 -6.84 -6.69
C HIS A 15 -3.11 -7.14 -5.19
N LEU A 16 -3.27 -8.42 -4.82
CA LEU A 16 -3.18 -8.88 -3.44
C LEU A 16 -1.79 -8.63 -2.85
N SER A 17 -0.73 -8.92 -3.61
CA SER A 17 0.65 -8.64 -3.20
C SER A 17 0.91 -7.14 -3.04
N ALA A 18 0.41 -6.29 -3.96
CA ALA A 18 0.56 -4.85 -3.81
C ALA A 18 -0.03 -4.35 -2.48
N VAL A 19 -1.24 -4.80 -2.12
CA VAL A 19 -1.90 -4.43 -0.85
C VAL A 19 -1.17 -5.05 0.34
N SER A 20 -0.86 -6.34 0.30
CA SER A 20 -0.23 -7.06 1.43
C SER A 20 1.14 -6.48 1.81
N GLU A 21 1.90 -6.01 0.84
CA GLU A 21 3.26 -5.49 1.08
C GLU A 21 3.24 -4.03 1.52
N SER A 22 2.18 -3.28 1.18
CA SER A 22 2.02 -1.87 1.56
C SER A 22 1.05 -1.63 2.72
N VAL A 23 0.31 -2.66 3.19
CA VAL A 23 -0.63 -2.55 4.32
C VAL A 23 0.07 -2.13 5.62
N GLY A 24 1.38 -2.41 5.74
CA GLY A 24 2.22 -1.99 6.86
C GLY A 24 2.19 -0.47 7.11
N ALA A 25 1.86 0.33 6.09
CA ALA A 25 1.68 1.78 6.21
C ALA A 25 0.68 2.18 7.31
N LEU A 26 -0.36 1.36 7.55
CA LEU A 26 -1.36 1.61 8.60
C LEU A 26 -0.76 1.51 10.02
N GLY A 27 0.39 0.85 10.16
CA GLY A 27 1.15 0.75 11.41
C GLY A 27 1.87 2.03 11.83
N TRP A 28 1.77 3.12 11.06
CA TRP A 28 2.42 4.41 11.38
C TRP A 28 2.07 4.95 12.77
N VAL A 29 0.91 4.56 13.32
CA VAL A 29 0.43 4.92 14.66
C VAL A 29 1.39 4.48 15.78
N ALA A 30 2.24 3.48 15.52
CA ALA A 30 3.23 2.95 16.45
C ALA A 30 4.67 3.41 16.12
N VAL A 31 4.85 4.35 15.18
CA VAL A 31 6.17 4.84 14.77
C VAL A 31 6.50 6.14 15.50
N ASP A 32 7.59 6.10 16.25
CA ASP A 32 8.15 7.27 16.91
C ASP A 32 9.00 8.08 15.92
N SER A 33 8.82 9.39 15.91
CA SER A 33 9.62 10.42 15.21
C SER A 33 9.44 10.61 13.70
N THR A 34 9.16 9.57 12.90
CA THR A 34 9.14 9.68 11.43
C THR A 34 8.00 8.90 10.74
N PRO A 35 6.73 9.17 11.07
CA PRO A 35 5.61 8.40 10.53
C PRO A 35 5.39 8.59 9.01
N VAL A 36 5.66 9.78 8.46
CA VAL A 36 5.52 10.03 7.00
C VAL A 36 6.57 9.28 6.17
N PRO A 37 7.88 9.32 6.49
CA PRO A 37 8.87 8.46 5.86
C PRO A 37 8.51 6.97 5.96
N PHE A 38 8.06 6.50 7.13
CA PHE A 38 7.64 5.11 7.30
C PHE A 38 6.50 4.73 6.32
N ILE A 39 5.47 5.55 6.18
CA ILE A 39 4.38 5.31 5.22
C ILE A 39 4.92 5.24 3.79
N ALA A 40 5.88 6.10 3.42
CA ALA A 40 6.47 6.11 2.09
C ALA A 40 7.28 4.83 1.79
N ASP A 41 8.00 4.29 2.78
CA ASP A 41 8.74 3.04 2.64
C ASP A 41 7.79 1.85 2.42
N MET A 42 6.68 1.81 3.16
CA MET A 42 5.64 0.78 3.00
C MET A 42 4.92 0.89 1.65
N GLU A 43 4.59 2.11 1.19
CA GLU A 43 4.03 2.34 -0.15
C GLU A 43 5.00 1.85 -1.24
N ALA A 44 6.30 2.12 -1.12
CA ALA A 44 7.31 1.70 -2.06
C ALA A 44 7.41 0.17 -2.18
N ALA A 45 7.15 -0.57 -1.10
CA ALA A 45 7.09 -2.03 -1.14
C ALA A 45 5.93 -2.55 -2.04
N GLY A 46 4.77 -1.90 -2.00
CA GLY A 46 3.62 -2.21 -2.85
C GLY A 46 3.80 -1.77 -4.32
N GLU A 47 4.56 -0.70 -4.56
CA GLU A 47 4.78 -0.10 -5.88
C GLU A 47 5.38 -1.08 -6.90
N PHE A 48 6.25 -1.99 -6.44
CA PHE A 48 6.83 -3.03 -7.27
C PHE A 48 5.77 -3.94 -7.91
N TYR A 49 4.76 -4.33 -7.13
CA TYR A 49 3.67 -5.18 -7.60
C TYR A 49 2.66 -4.41 -8.45
N LEU A 50 2.42 -3.13 -8.14
CA LEU A 50 1.63 -2.24 -9.01
C LEU A 50 2.27 -2.09 -10.40
N SER A 51 3.60 -1.93 -10.46
CA SER A 51 4.33 -1.87 -11.73
C SER A 51 4.19 -3.15 -12.55
N LYS A 52 4.30 -4.32 -11.89
CA LYS A 52 4.06 -5.62 -12.53
C LYS A 52 2.64 -5.77 -13.07
N LEU A 53 1.65 -5.38 -12.28
CA LEU A 53 0.24 -5.36 -12.65
C LEU A 53 0.02 -4.48 -13.90
N LEU A 54 0.56 -3.27 -13.93
CA LEU A 54 0.38 -2.38 -15.09
C LEU A 54 1.07 -2.94 -16.34
N MET A 55 2.25 -3.55 -16.19
CA MET A 55 2.93 -4.24 -17.30
C MET A 55 2.14 -5.42 -17.85
N GLU A 56 1.57 -6.24 -16.95
CA GLU A 56 0.80 -7.44 -17.30
C GLU A 56 -0.49 -7.10 -18.07
N TYR A 57 -1.15 -6.01 -17.69
CA TYR A 57 -2.43 -5.63 -18.27
C TYR A 57 -2.33 -4.57 -19.39
N LYS A 58 -1.15 -4.03 -19.70
CA LYS A 58 -0.93 -2.92 -20.66
C LYS A 58 -1.59 -3.10 -22.04
N LYS A 59 -1.75 -4.35 -22.50
CA LYS A 59 -2.31 -4.68 -23.82
C LYS A 59 -3.64 -5.44 -23.74
N LYS A 60 -4.27 -5.47 -22.57
CA LYS A 60 -5.54 -6.15 -22.33
C LYS A 60 -6.66 -5.12 -22.27
N ASP A 61 -7.86 -5.49 -22.72
CA ASP A 61 -9.03 -4.60 -22.74
C ASP A 61 -9.41 -4.07 -21.34
N GLU A 62 -9.05 -4.80 -20.30
CA GLU A 62 -9.33 -4.46 -18.90
C GLU A 62 -8.32 -3.50 -18.28
N PHE A 63 -7.30 -3.04 -19.02
CA PHE A 63 -6.22 -2.19 -18.51
C PHE A 63 -6.72 -1.01 -17.67
N ALA A 64 -7.76 -0.31 -18.14
CA ALA A 64 -8.30 0.86 -17.46
C ALA A 64 -8.78 0.56 -16.03
N LYS A 65 -9.34 -0.63 -15.77
CA LYS A 65 -9.79 -1.03 -14.43
C LYS A 65 -8.59 -1.26 -13.49
N HIS A 66 -7.54 -1.89 -14.00
CA HIS A 66 -6.32 -2.17 -13.25
C HIS A 66 -5.49 -0.90 -13.01
N GLU A 67 -5.46 0.01 -13.97
CA GLU A 67 -4.87 1.34 -13.83
C GLU A 67 -5.63 2.17 -12.78
N ALA A 68 -6.97 2.15 -12.82
CA ALA A 68 -7.79 2.82 -11.81
C ALA A 68 -7.51 2.27 -10.39
N PHE A 69 -7.44 0.95 -10.23
CA PHE A 69 -7.04 0.32 -8.96
C PHE A 69 -5.68 0.82 -8.47
N SER A 70 -4.66 0.84 -9.35
CA SER A 70 -3.33 1.32 -8.99
C SER A 70 -3.35 2.79 -8.55
N LYS A 71 -4.11 3.64 -9.24
CA LYS A 71 -4.26 5.06 -8.88
C LYS A 71 -4.98 5.22 -7.55
N SER A 72 -6.05 4.48 -7.31
CA SER A 72 -6.81 4.52 -6.06
C SER A 72 -5.96 4.09 -4.86
N LEU A 73 -5.17 3.02 -4.99
CA LEU A 73 -4.30 2.57 -3.91
C LEU A 73 -3.23 3.61 -3.56
N LYS A 74 -2.58 4.21 -4.58
CA LYS A 74 -1.61 5.30 -4.37
C LYS A 74 -2.25 6.55 -3.75
N ALA A 75 -3.48 6.87 -4.13
CA ALA A 75 -4.22 8.01 -3.57
C ALA A 75 -4.46 7.83 -2.06
N VAL A 76 -4.80 6.62 -1.60
CA VAL A 76 -4.93 6.32 -0.17
C VAL A 76 -3.64 6.65 0.59
N TYR A 77 -2.48 6.24 0.09
CA TYR A 77 -1.20 6.55 0.75
C TYR A 77 -0.81 8.02 0.67
N ALA A 78 -1.12 8.69 -0.45
CA ALA A 78 -0.90 10.12 -0.60
C ALA A 78 -1.72 10.93 0.42
N ASP A 79 -3.01 10.61 0.55
CA ASP A 79 -3.92 11.25 1.50
C ASP A 79 -3.53 10.93 2.95
N LEU A 80 -3.11 9.68 3.23
CA LEU A 80 -2.61 9.30 4.55
C LEU A 80 -1.35 10.09 4.94
N LYS A 81 -0.35 10.20 4.05
CA LYS A 81 0.85 11.01 4.29
C LYS A 81 0.50 12.47 4.53
N LYS A 82 -0.44 13.03 3.76
CA LYS A 82 -0.92 14.40 3.94
C LYS A 82 -1.56 14.59 5.32
N TYR A 83 -2.49 13.70 5.69
CA TYR A 83 -3.16 13.72 6.99
C TYR A 83 -2.16 13.64 8.15
N VAL A 84 -1.25 12.66 8.11
CA VAL A 84 -0.23 12.48 9.16
C VAL A 84 0.71 13.69 9.23
N LYS A 85 1.10 14.25 8.09
CA LYS A 85 1.92 15.47 8.06
C LYS A 85 1.22 16.67 8.70
N GLU A 86 -0.08 16.83 8.44
CA GLU A 86 -0.89 17.96 8.94
C GLU A 86 -1.26 17.83 10.44
N HIS A 87 -1.44 16.61 10.95
CA HIS A 87 -1.97 16.39 12.31
C HIS A 87 -1.02 15.67 13.28
N HIS A 88 -0.04 14.92 12.78
CA HIS A 88 0.80 13.98 13.53
C HIS A 88 2.25 13.98 13.02
N THR A 89 2.82 15.17 12.83
CA THR A 89 4.10 15.37 12.11
C THR A 89 5.27 14.57 12.67
N THR A 90 5.36 14.43 14.00
CA THR A 90 6.46 13.74 14.69
C THR A 90 6.06 12.35 15.20
N GLN A 91 4.86 12.21 15.75
CA GLN A 91 4.31 10.96 16.25
C GLN A 91 2.80 11.10 16.37
N LEU A 92 2.11 10.00 16.67
CA LEU A 92 0.70 10.03 16.98
C LEU A 92 0.44 10.95 18.20
N SER A 93 -0.44 11.93 18.01
CA SER A 93 -0.83 12.89 19.05
C SER A 93 -1.92 12.26 19.90
N TRP A 94 -1.54 11.68 21.04
CA TRP A 94 -2.49 11.17 22.02
C TRP A 94 -3.12 12.34 22.79
N ASN A 95 -4.45 12.37 22.89
CA ASN A 95 -5.14 13.31 23.77
C ASN A 95 -4.99 12.84 25.22
N TYR A 96 -3.84 13.11 25.82
CA TYR A 96 -3.65 13.01 27.27
C TYR A 96 -4.42 14.12 27.95
N ALA A 97 -5.75 14.07 27.92
CA ALA A 97 -6.57 14.90 28.77
C ALA A 97 -6.34 14.46 30.23
N SER A 98 -5.40 15.12 30.90
CA SER A 98 -5.39 15.37 32.33
C SER A 98 -5.86 14.20 33.20
N SER A 99 -5.11 13.11 33.28
CA SER A 99 -5.20 12.24 34.45
C SER A 99 -4.57 12.98 35.63
N SER A 100 -5.39 13.82 36.27
CA SER A 100 -5.30 14.40 37.63
C SER A 100 -3.92 14.47 38.29
#